data_AF-D4BSM2-F1
#
_entry.id   AF-D4BSM2-F1
#
_cell.length_a   1.000
_cell.length_b   1.000
_cell.length_c   1.000
_cell.angle_alpha   90.00
_cell.angle_beta   90.00
_cell.angle_gamma   90.00
#
_symmetry.space_group_name_H-M   'P 1'
#
loop_
_entity.id
_entity.type
_entity.pdbx_description
1 polymer ?
#
loop_
_entity_poly.entity_id
_entity_poly.type
_entity_poly.pdbx_seq_one_letter_code
_entity_poly.pdbx_strand_id
1 'polypeptide(L)' 'MFCMQKVDKMFASFTGQPLDMVQQWTERDRFMSSSEVSFLAYIVVQKREK' A
#
# COMPACT_ATOMS: atom_id res chain seq x y z
N MET A 1 11.81 -2.45 -15.76
CA MET A 1 11.15 -3.32 -14.76
C MET A 1 11.76 -3.25 -13.34
N PHE A 2 12.86 -2.53 -13.11
CA PHE A 2 13.46 -2.38 -11.76
C PHE A 2 12.91 -1.20 -10.92
N CYS A 3 12.31 -0.20 -11.55
CA CYS A 3 11.88 1.02 -10.85
C CYS A 3 10.69 0.79 -9.90
N MET A 4 9.76 -0.09 -10.29
CA MET A 4 8.52 -0.34 -9.52
C MET A 4 8.82 -1.05 -8.20
N GLN A 5 9.75 -2.00 -8.17
CA GLN A 5 10.09 -2.74 -6.96
C GLN A 5 10.56 -1.86 -5.79
N LYS A 6 11.20 -0.71 -6.08
CA LYS A 6 11.64 0.21 -5.02
C LYS A 6 10.46 1.00 -4.44
N VAL A 7 9.51 1.36 -5.29
CA VAL A 7 8.28 2.06 -4.93
C VAL A 7 7.32 1.11 -4.19
N ASP A 8 7.14 -0.12 -4.67
CA ASP A 8 6.29 -1.13 -4.05
C ASP A 8 6.76 -1.47 -2.63
N LYS A 9 8.08 -1.59 -2.43
CA LYS A 9 8.68 -1.79 -1.10
C LYS A 9 8.44 -0.58 -0.19
N MET A 10 8.54 0.63 -0.72
CA MET A 10 8.20 1.85 0.01
C MET A 10 6.72 1.80 0.43
N PHE A 11 5.79 1.59 -0.50
CA PHE A 11 4.37 1.48 -0.22
C PHE A 11 4.06 0.39 0.81
N ALA A 12 4.59 -0.82 0.65
CA ALA A 12 4.43 -1.92 1.60
C ALA A 12 4.92 -1.54 3.01
N SER A 13 6.03 -0.81 3.13
CA SER A 13 6.54 -0.34 4.42
C SER A 13 5.67 0.76 5.07
N PHE A 14 5.07 1.65 4.28
CA PHE A 14 4.20 2.72 4.78
C PHE A 14 2.77 2.24 5.07
N THR A 15 2.24 1.34 4.25
CA THR A 15 0.87 0.83 4.38
C THR A 15 0.79 -0.46 5.18
N GLY A 16 1.92 -1.08 5.55
CA GLY A 16 1.99 -2.35 6.27
C GLY A 16 1.38 -3.53 5.52
N GLN A 17 1.03 -3.37 4.24
CA GLN A 17 0.47 -4.42 3.40
C GLN A 17 1.59 -5.30 2.81
N PRO A 18 1.30 -6.59 2.55
CA PRO A 18 2.27 -7.46 1.89
C PRO A 18 2.59 -6.94 0.49
N LEU A 19 3.82 -7.19 0.04
CA LEU A 19 4.33 -6.69 -1.23
C LEU A 19 3.47 -7.17 -2.41
N ASP A 20 3.00 -8.41 -2.40
CA ASP A 20 2.16 -8.98 -3.45
C ASP A 20 0.83 -8.22 -3.61
N MET A 21 0.25 -7.77 -2.49
CA MET A 21 -0.97 -6.97 -2.52
C MET A 21 -0.67 -5.61 -3.13
N VAL A 22 0.36 -4.91 -2.65
CA VAL A 22 0.78 -3.60 -3.18
C VAL A 22 1.07 -3.66 -4.68
N GLN A 23 1.72 -4.74 -5.14
CA GLN A 23 1.99 -4.96 -6.56
C GLN A 23 0.70 -5.04 -7.37
N GLN A 24 -0.32 -5.76 -6.89
CA GLN A 24 -1.61 -5.84 -7.56
C GLN A 24 -2.30 -4.45 -7.70
N TRP A 25 -2.08 -3.52 -6.77
CA TRP A 25 -2.63 -2.16 -6.84
C TRP A 25 -1.78 -1.19 -7.69
N THR A 26 -0.51 -1.51 -7.93
CA THR A 26 0.48 -0.66 -8.63
C THR A 26 0.81 -1.15 -10.03
N GLU A 27 0.41 -2.38 -10.38
CA GLU A 27 0.52 -2.96 -11.74
C GLU A 27 -0.21 -2.15 -12.81
N ARG A 28 -1.21 -1.36 -12.41
CA ARG A 28 -1.90 -0.38 -13.26
C ARG A 28 -2.14 0.91 -12.51
N ASP A 29 -2.23 2.00 -13.27
CA ASP A 29 -2.67 3.27 -12.72
C ASP A 29 -4.10 3.15 -12.18
N ARG A 30 -4.22 3.34 -10.87
CA ARG A 30 -5.49 3.35 -10.15
C ARG A 30 -5.64 4.66 -9.42
N PHE A 31 -6.65 5.42 -9.81
CA PHE A 31 -7.08 6.59 -9.06
C PHE A 31 -7.84 6.15 -7.81
N MET A 32 -7.49 6.74 -6.67
CA MET A 32 -8.16 6.52 -5.40
C MET A 32 -8.64 7.86 -4.84
N SER A 33 -9.78 7.85 -4.18
CA SER A 33 -10.26 8.97 -3.37
C SER A 33 -9.52 9.04 -2.04
N SER A 34 -9.48 10.22 -1.41
CA SER A 34 -8.82 10.41 -0.11
C SER A 34 -9.37 9.50 0.99
N SER A 35 -10.67 9.17 0.93
CA SER A 35 -11.32 8.22 1.86
C SER A 35 -10.85 6.78 1.64
N GLU A 36 -10.68 6.35 0.40
CA GLU A 36 -10.19 5.01 0.07
C GLU A 36 -8.74 4.82 0.53
N VAL A 37 -7.87 5.81 0.31
CA VAL A 37 -6.47 5.78 0.77
C VAL A 37 -6.41 5.70 2.30
N SER A 38 -7.23 6.50 2.98
CA SER A 38 -7.27 6.49 4.45
C SER A 38 -7.71 5.12 4.96
N PHE A 39 -8.78 4.55 4.42
CA PHE A 39 -9.25 3.22 4.80
C PHE A 39 -8.18 2.14 4.59
N LEU A 40 -7.43 2.20 3.47
CA LEU A 40 -6.33 1.30 3.19
C LEU A 40 -5.19 1.41 4.23
N ALA A 41 -4.92 2.62 4.73
CA ALA A 41 -3.91 2.89 5.76
C ALA A 41 -4.38 2.57 7.19
N TYR A 42 -5.68 2.74 7.49
CA TYR A 42 -6.26 2.52 8.83
C TYR A 42 -6.15 1.07 9.32
N ILE A 43 -6.05 0.08 8.41
CA ILE A 43 -5.85 -1.34 8.76
C ILE A 43 -4.57 -1.54 9.60
N VAL A 44 -3.58 -0.62 9.53
CA VAL A 44 -2.30 -0.71 10.28
C VAL A 44 -2.32 -0.07 11.66
N VAL A 45 -3.05 1.03 11.87
CA VAL A 45 -3.08 1.70 13.18
C VAL A 45 -3.61 0.73 14.26
N GLN A 46 -4.63 -0.05 13.90
CA GLN A 46 -5.23 -1.04 14.80
C GLN A 46 -4.32 -2.25 15.11
N LYS A 47 -3.29 -2.52 14.30
CA LYS A 47 -2.38 -3.66 14.50
C LYS A 47 -1.17 -3.32 15.37
N ARG A 48 -0.91 -2.04 15.66
CA ARG A 48 0.15 -1.62 16.61
C ARG A 48 -0.32 -1.48 18.07
N GLU A 49 -1.63 -1.58 18.34
CA GLU A 49 -2.20 -1.45 19.70
C GLU A 49 -2.53 -2.79 20.39
N LYS A 50 -1.99 -3.92 19.93
CA LYS A 50 -2.11 -5.21 20.64
C LYS A 50 -0.78 -5.90 20.82
#